data_AF-A0A7K8MKV0-F1
#
_entry.id   AF-A0A7K8MKV0-F1
#
_cell.length_a   1.000
_cell.length_b   1.000
_cell.length_c   1.000
_cell.angle_alpha   90.00
_cell.angle_beta   90.00
_cell.angle_gamma   90.00
#
_symmetry.space_group_name_H-M   'P 1'
#
loop_
_entity.id
_entity.type
_entity.pdbx_description
1 polymer ?
#
loop_
_entity_poly.entity_id
_entity_poly.type
_entity_poly.pdbx_seq_one_letter_code
_entity_poly.pdbx_strand_id
1 'polypeptide(L)'
;GKLATTAQGFGMASVEEQKRQQSYFVHLGSLSGRVRHRAYQHSLAKLQGIRHRVQDTLSRLQLAVKLIESVKQEVGQKLLEGQEKLHRLWVDWSLTQPKGNQVRTACQPEVESRTLAMLRIITQQLQPACESLKRSVHGLPSNIQEAVCQATRHIHKLHSSFSRAVSFRDLSRTTLAQSQDRVAEARRSLDVLFEYVTHNTPLNWIVGPFRATAKGAQDSRKHK
;
A
#
# COMPACT_ATOMS: atom_id res chain seq x y z
N GLY A 1 11.83 -6.26 -25.95
CA GLY A 1 12.78 -5.33 -26.58
C GLY A 1 12.08 -4.11 -27.13
N LYS A 2 11.60 -4.14 -28.38
CA LYS A 2 11.14 -2.95 -29.14
C LYS A 2 10.07 -2.06 -28.50
N LEU A 3 9.19 -2.61 -27.65
CA LEU A 3 8.10 -1.86 -27.01
C LEU A 3 8.40 -1.50 -25.55
N ALA A 4 9.57 -1.88 -25.04
CA ALA A 4 9.96 -1.61 -23.66
C ALA A 4 10.20 -0.11 -23.44
N THR A 5 9.93 0.35 -22.24
CA THR A 5 10.05 1.75 -21.85
C THR A 5 10.82 1.89 -20.55
N THR A 6 11.57 2.98 -20.45
CA THR A 6 12.21 3.46 -19.23
C THR A 6 11.51 4.73 -18.77
N ALA A 7 11.18 4.81 -17.47
CA ALA A 7 10.77 6.05 -16.83
C ALA A 7 11.98 6.68 -16.13
N GLN A 8 12.50 7.76 -16.70
CA GLN A 8 13.63 8.51 -16.12
C GLN A 8 13.20 9.12 -14.76
N GLY A 9 13.99 8.91 -13.70
CA GLY A 9 13.75 9.51 -12.38
C GLY A 9 13.01 8.66 -11.34
N PHE A 10 12.58 7.43 -11.66
CA PHE A 10 11.73 6.62 -10.76
C PHE A 10 12.28 5.23 -10.39
N GLY A 11 13.60 5.03 -10.53
CA GLY A 11 14.25 3.78 -10.16
C GLY A 11 13.81 2.57 -11.00
N MET A 12 13.32 2.80 -12.23
CA MET A 12 13.13 1.72 -13.20
C MET A 12 14.48 1.29 -13.79
N ALA A 13 14.68 -0.02 -13.88
CA ALA A 13 15.83 -0.62 -14.57
C ALA A 13 15.93 -0.12 -16.01
N SER A 14 17.15 0.13 -16.49
CA SER A 14 17.41 0.52 -17.89
C SER A 14 16.85 -0.54 -18.86
N VAL A 15 16.60 -0.18 -20.12
CA VAL A 15 16.12 -1.13 -21.13
C VAL A 15 17.05 -2.33 -21.26
N GLU A 16 18.37 -2.11 -21.14
CA GLU A 16 19.41 -3.14 -21.16
C GLU A 16 19.28 -4.10 -19.98
N GLU A 17 19.00 -3.59 -18.79
CA GLU A 17 18.81 -4.38 -17.57
C GLU A 17 17.48 -5.15 -17.60
N GLN A 18 16.39 -4.51 -18.06
CA GLN A 18 15.12 -5.16 -18.34
C GLN A 18 15.28 -6.32 -19.34
N LYS A 19 16.12 -6.13 -20.36
CA LYS A 19 16.44 -7.17 -21.36
C LYS A 19 17.21 -8.33 -20.74
N ARG A 20 18.21 -8.05 -19.90
CA ARG A 20 18.95 -9.08 -19.14
C ARG A 20 18.03 -9.87 -18.21
N GLN A 21 17.10 -9.20 -17.54
CA GLN A 21 16.14 -9.81 -16.61
C GLN A 21 14.89 -10.38 -17.29
N GLN A 22 14.77 -10.22 -18.62
CA GLN A 22 13.59 -10.56 -19.42
C GLN A 22 12.27 -9.99 -18.85
N SER A 23 12.34 -8.81 -18.24
CA SER A 23 11.30 -8.20 -17.38
C SER A 23 11.05 -6.77 -17.86
N TYR A 24 9.95 -6.54 -18.58
CA TYR A 24 9.75 -5.31 -19.36
C TYR A 24 8.56 -4.49 -18.88
N PHE A 25 8.73 -3.17 -18.89
CA PHE A 25 7.62 -2.21 -18.72
C PHE A 25 7.24 -1.62 -20.06
N VAL A 26 5.94 -1.40 -20.29
CA VAL A 26 5.41 -0.93 -21.59
C VAL A 26 4.30 0.10 -21.37
N HIS A 27 4.18 1.08 -22.27
CA HIS A 27 2.98 1.91 -22.36
C HIS A 27 1.82 1.10 -22.94
N LEU A 28 0.62 1.23 -22.38
CA LEU A 28 -0.58 0.58 -22.93
C LEU A 28 -0.84 0.99 -24.39
N GLY A 29 -0.59 2.24 -24.75
CA GLY A 29 -0.75 2.78 -26.10
C GLY A 29 0.13 2.10 -27.14
N SER A 30 1.31 1.61 -26.75
CA SER A 30 2.25 0.92 -27.64
C SER A 30 1.86 -0.52 -27.95
N LEU A 31 0.83 -1.07 -27.27
CA LEU A 31 0.34 -2.43 -27.47
C LEU A 31 -0.82 -2.46 -28.48
N SER A 32 -0.94 -3.56 -29.23
CA SER A 32 -2.09 -3.83 -30.09
C SER A 32 -3.38 -4.01 -29.27
N GLY A 33 -4.56 -3.79 -29.84
CA GLY A 33 -5.83 -3.78 -29.09
C GLY A 33 -6.05 -4.98 -28.17
N ARG A 34 -5.85 -6.21 -28.68
CA ARG A 34 -6.01 -7.45 -27.88
C ARG A 34 -4.97 -7.56 -26.75
N VAL A 35 -3.71 -7.21 -27.01
CA VAL A 35 -2.64 -7.29 -26.01
C VAL A 35 -2.79 -6.18 -24.97
N ARG A 36 -3.15 -4.97 -25.41
CA ARG A 36 -3.47 -3.82 -24.57
C ARG A 36 -4.56 -4.16 -23.58
N HIS A 37 -5.67 -4.74 -24.04
CA HIS A 37 -6.78 -5.11 -23.16
C HIS A 37 -6.35 -6.12 -22.09
N ARG A 38 -5.58 -7.15 -22.45
CA ARG A 38 -5.05 -8.13 -21.49
C ARG A 38 -4.07 -7.50 -20.50
N ALA A 39 -3.16 -6.65 -20.98
CA ALA A 39 -2.18 -5.95 -20.14
C ALA A 39 -2.87 -4.99 -19.15
N TYR A 40 -3.91 -4.29 -19.60
CA TYR A 40 -4.75 -3.44 -18.79
C TYR A 40 -5.47 -4.25 -17.69
N GLN A 41 -6.20 -5.31 -18.05
CA GLN A 41 -6.90 -6.14 -17.07
C GLN A 41 -5.96 -6.74 -16.02
N HIS A 42 -4.81 -7.26 -16.44
CA HIS A 42 -3.81 -7.80 -15.53
C HIS A 42 -3.28 -6.73 -14.55
N SER A 43 -2.99 -5.55 -15.07
CA SER A 43 -2.46 -4.44 -14.28
C SER A 43 -3.50 -3.85 -13.34
N LEU A 44 -4.75 -3.77 -13.77
CA LEU A 44 -5.90 -3.40 -12.95
C LEU A 44 -6.12 -4.40 -11.82
N ALA A 45 -6.10 -5.70 -12.08
CA ALA A 45 -6.25 -6.73 -11.04
C ALA A 45 -5.13 -6.66 -9.99
N LYS A 46 -3.88 -6.44 -10.42
CA LYS A 46 -2.74 -6.22 -9.52
C LYS A 46 -2.95 -4.99 -8.65
N LEU A 47 -3.39 -3.88 -9.25
CA LEU A 47 -3.63 -2.62 -8.57
C LEU A 47 -4.81 -2.73 -7.57
N GLN A 48 -5.86 -3.46 -7.92
CA GLN A 48 -6.95 -3.83 -7.00
C GLN A 48 -6.44 -4.68 -5.83
N GLY A 49 -5.56 -5.64 -6.06
CA GLY A 49 -4.94 -6.40 -4.96
C GLY A 49 -4.21 -5.50 -3.96
N ILE A 50 -3.52 -4.46 -4.45
CA ILE A 50 -2.88 -3.45 -3.60
C ILE A 50 -3.93 -2.59 -2.89
N ARG A 51 -5.00 -2.16 -3.58
CA ARG A 51 -6.13 -1.41 -3.00
C ARG A 51 -6.65 -2.07 -1.75
N HIS A 52 -7.07 -3.33 -1.87
CA HIS A 52 -7.70 -4.06 -0.77
C HIS A 52 -6.78 -4.11 0.44
N ARG A 53 -5.49 -4.43 0.24
CA ARG A 53 -4.50 -4.49 1.31
C ARG A 53 -4.31 -3.13 2.00
N VAL A 54 -4.17 -2.05 1.24
CA VAL A 54 -3.98 -0.71 1.79
C VAL A 54 -5.24 -0.23 2.51
N GLN A 55 -6.43 -0.42 1.93
CA GLN A 55 -7.70 -0.02 2.53
C GLN A 55 -8.01 -0.80 3.81
N ASP A 56 -7.77 -2.11 3.85
CA ASP A 56 -7.93 -2.92 5.06
C ASP A 56 -7.02 -2.41 6.18
N THR A 57 -5.76 -2.17 5.84
CA THR A 57 -4.76 -1.66 6.77
C THR A 57 -5.13 -0.26 7.30
N LEU A 58 -5.58 0.65 6.43
CA LEU A 58 -6.06 1.98 6.81
C LEU A 58 -7.30 1.91 7.71
N SER A 59 -8.23 0.98 7.43
CA SER A 59 -9.44 0.79 8.24
C SER A 59 -9.09 0.29 9.64
N ARG A 60 -8.10 -0.62 9.76
CA ARG A 60 -7.55 -1.07 11.04
C ARG A 60 -6.91 0.06 11.83
N LEU A 61 -6.11 0.91 11.18
CA LEU A 61 -5.54 2.12 11.79
C LEU A 61 -6.64 3.04 12.31
N GLN A 62 -7.69 3.26 11.50
CA GLN A 62 -8.80 4.11 11.88
C GLN A 62 -9.50 3.61 13.14
N LEU A 63 -9.79 2.31 13.20
CA LEU A 63 -10.42 1.67 14.34
C LEU A 63 -9.53 1.78 15.59
N ALA A 64 -8.24 1.49 15.47
CA ALA A 64 -7.30 1.59 16.58
C ALA A 64 -7.24 3.01 17.15
N VAL A 65 -7.16 4.04 16.29
CA VAL A 65 -7.13 5.44 16.76
C VAL A 65 -8.44 5.83 17.47
N LYS A 66 -9.61 5.35 16.99
CA LYS A 66 -10.89 5.58 17.68
C LYS A 66 -10.93 4.92 19.05
N LEU A 67 -10.43 3.69 19.17
CA LEU A 67 -10.38 2.97 20.44
C LEU A 67 -9.39 3.60 21.44
N ILE A 68 -8.27 4.13 20.97
CA ILE A 68 -7.35 4.91 21.82
C ILE A 68 -8.08 6.14 22.36
N GLU A 69 -8.81 6.86 21.50
CA GLU A 69 -9.56 8.04 21.92
C GLU A 69 -10.64 7.69 22.96
N SER A 70 -11.38 6.60 22.79
CA SER A 70 -12.40 6.17 23.76
C SER A 70 -11.77 5.78 25.10
N VAL A 71 -10.70 4.96 25.08
CA VAL A 71 -9.95 4.55 26.27
C VAL A 71 -9.40 5.77 27.04
N LYS A 72 -9.01 6.84 26.33
CA LYS A 72 -8.54 8.08 26.98
C LYS A 72 -9.64 8.90 27.64
N GLN A 73 -10.89 8.77 27.22
CA GLN A 73 -12.02 9.57 27.72
C GLN A 73 -12.87 8.82 28.75
N GLU A 74 -12.84 7.49 28.73
CA GLU A 74 -13.67 6.63 29.55
C GLU A 74 -13.00 6.25 30.88
N VAL A 75 -13.83 5.90 31.88
CA VAL A 75 -13.41 5.45 33.20
C VAL A 75 -14.18 4.19 33.61
N GLY A 76 -13.65 3.44 34.58
CA GLY A 76 -14.31 2.25 35.13
C GLY A 76 -14.51 1.13 34.10
N GLN A 77 -15.72 0.59 33.99
CA GLN A 77 -16.03 -0.56 33.14
C GLN A 77 -15.82 -0.29 31.65
N LYS A 78 -16.17 0.91 31.17
CA LYS A 78 -16.00 1.27 29.75
C LYS A 78 -14.54 1.32 29.33
N LEU A 79 -13.66 1.79 30.22
CA LEU A 79 -12.21 1.76 30.01
C LEU A 79 -11.70 0.33 29.79
N LEU A 80 -12.15 -0.62 30.63
CA LEU A 80 -11.80 -2.04 30.52
C LEU A 80 -12.28 -2.64 29.20
N GLU A 81 -13.52 -2.35 28.79
CA GLU A 81 -14.06 -2.79 27.49
C GLU A 81 -13.24 -2.23 26.31
N GLY A 82 -12.85 -0.96 26.38
CA GLY A 82 -11.99 -0.33 25.38
C GLY A 82 -10.61 -1.00 25.28
N GLN A 83 -10.00 -1.32 26.43
CA GLN A 83 -8.73 -2.06 26.49
C GLN A 83 -8.87 -3.49 25.94
N GLU A 84 -9.97 -4.18 26.22
CA GLU A 84 -10.24 -5.51 25.67
C GLU A 84 -10.39 -5.47 24.14
N LYS A 85 -11.12 -4.47 23.61
CA LYS A 85 -11.25 -4.25 22.16
C LYS A 85 -9.89 -3.98 21.50
N LEU A 86 -9.03 -3.18 22.13
CA LEU A 86 -7.65 -2.95 21.66
C LEU A 86 -6.82 -4.23 21.68
N HIS A 87 -6.93 -5.02 22.75
CA HIS A 87 -6.23 -6.30 22.85
C HIS A 87 -6.68 -7.26 21.73
N ARG A 88 -7.98 -7.39 21.50
CA ARG A 88 -8.54 -8.22 20.42
C ARG A 88 -8.07 -7.77 19.04
N LEU A 89 -8.09 -6.46 18.79
CA LEU A 89 -7.57 -5.87 17.56
C LEU A 89 -6.11 -6.22 17.32
N TRP A 90 -5.29 -6.20 18.38
CA TRP A 90 -3.90 -6.63 18.34
C TRP A 90 -3.76 -8.13 18.08
N VAL A 91 -4.54 -8.99 18.73
CA VAL A 91 -4.51 -10.45 18.50
C VAL A 91 -4.81 -10.74 17.03
N ASP A 92 -5.94 -10.24 16.52
CA ASP A 92 -6.36 -10.45 15.13
C ASP A 92 -5.30 -9.97 14.14
N TRP A 93 -4.71 -8.81 14.41
CA TRP A 93 -3.61 -8.29 13.60
C TRP A 93 -2.38 -9.18 13.70
N SER A 94 -1.95 -9.58 14.90
CA SER A 94 -0.72 -10.34 15.13
C SER A 94 -0.72 -11.69 14.39
N LEU A 95 -1.89 -12.33 14.27
CA LEU A 95 -2.07 -13.58 13.52
C LEU A 95 -1.77 -13.41 12.02
N THR A 96 -1.91 -12.19 11.48
CA THR A 96 -1.58 -11.88 10.07
C THR A 96 -0.11 -11.51 9.86
N GLN A 97 0.68 -11.41 10.92
CA GLN A 97 2.04 -10.87 10.87
C GLN A 97 3.11 -11.97 10.77
N PRO A 98 4.29 -11.67 10.22
CA PRO A 98 5.45 -12.55 10.34
C PRO A 98 5.90 -12.69 11.81
N LYS A 99 6.47 -13.85 12.17
CA LYS A 99 6.85 -14.20 13.56
C LYS A 99 7.62 -13.10 14.30
N GLY A 100 8.57 -12.42 13.63
CA GLY A 100 9.35 -11.34 14.26
C GLY A 100 8.50 -10.16 14.78
N ASN A 101 7.45 -9.78 14.06
CA ASN A 101 6.53 -8.71 14.50
C ASN A 101 5.64 -9.14 15.66
N GLN A 102 5.21 -10.41 15.65
CA GLN A 102 4.43 -11.00 16.73
C GLN A 102 5.22 -10.94 18.04
N VAL A 103 6.45 -11.45 18.04
CA VAL A 103 7.33 -11.45 19.22
C VAL A 103 7.58 -10.03 19.71
N ARG A 104 8.00 -9.12 18.83
CA ARG A 104 8.30 -7.73 19.18
C ARG A 104 7.13 -7.01 19.88
N THR A 105 5.89 -7.29 19.46
CA THR A 105 4.71 -6.66 20.07
C THR A 105 4.20 -7.41 21.29
N ALA A 106 4.30 -8.74 21.33
CA ALA A 106 3.91 -9.55 22.49
C ALA A 106 4.77 -9.26 23.74
N CYS A 107 6.04 -8.89 23.55
CA CYS A 107 6.93 -8.48 24.65
C CYS A 107 6.49 -7.18 25.34
N GLN A 108 5.53 -6.42 24.79
CA GLN A 108 5.03 -5.21 25.44
C GLN A 108 4.05 -5.59 26.57
N PRO A 109 4.32 -5.18 27.82
CA PRO A 109 3.57 -5.64 28.99
C PRO A 109 2.15 -5.06 29.03
N GLU A 110 1.98 -3.82 28.60
CA GLU A 110 0.71 -3.08 28.71
C GLU A 110 -0.03 -3.06 27.38
N VAL A 111 -1.37 -3.00 27.44
CA VAL A 111 -2.23 -2.86 26.25
C VAL A 111 -1.85 -1.62 25.43
N GLU A 112 -1.49 -0.54 26.12
CA GLU A 112 -1.11 0.74 25.54
C GLU A 112 0.17 0.66 24.70
N SER A 113 1.28 0.25 25.32
CA SER A 113 2.57 0.10 24.65
C SER A 113 2.51 -0.92 23.51
N ARG A 114 1.74 -2.00 23.70
CA ARG A 114 1.46 -3.00 22.65
C ARG A 114 0.69 -2.42 21.46
N THR A 115 -0.35 -1.63 21.72
CA THR A 115 -1.14 -0.95 20.69
C THR A 115 -0.28 0.03 19.91
N LEU A 116 0.53 0.84 20.59
CA LEU A 116 1.44 1.78 19.93
C LEU A 116 2.49 1.05 19.08
N ALA A 117 3.06 -0.04 19.59
CA ALA A 117 3.99 -0.87 18.82
C ALA A 117 3.32 -1.42 17.56
N MET A 118 2.09 -1.94 17.66
CA MET A 118 1.29 -2.36 16.49
C MET A 118 1.10 -1.21 15.49
N LEU A 119 0.67 -0.03 15.93
CA LEU A 119 0.45 1.13 15.04
C LEU A 119 1.71 1.56 14.30
N ARG A 120 2.86 1.58 14.98
CA ARG A 120 4.16 1.88 14.36
C ARG A 120 4.50 0.89 13.26
N ILE A 121 4.27 -0.40 13.51
CA ILE A 121 4.54 -1.47 12.53
C ILE A 121 3.60 -1.37 11.34
N ILE A 122 2.31 -1.18 11.58
CA ILE A 122 1.31 -1.04 10.52
C ILE A 122 1.66 0.15 9.61
N THR A 123 1.91 1.32 10.19
CA THR A 123 2.25 2.52 9.42
C THR A 123 3.59 2.38 8.69
N GLN A 124 4.56 1.67 9.26
CA GLN A 124 5.82 1.33 8.58
C GLN A 124 5.58 0.41 7.37
N GLN A 125 4.74 -0.62 7.51
CA GLN A 125 4.43 -1.56 6.43
C GLN A 125 3.64 -0.94 5.27
N LEU A 126 2.92 0.16 5.52
CA LEU A 126 2.26 0.91 4.45
C LEU A 126 3.24 1.66 3.55
N GLN A 127 4.45 2.00 4.03
CA GLN A 127 5.41 2.81 3.24
C GLN A 127 5.86 2.08 1.96
N PRO A 128 6.32 0.81 1.99
CA PRO A 128 6.66 0.09 0.75
C PRO A 128 5.48 -0.08 -0.20
N ALA A 129 4.26 -0.25 0.34
CA ALA A 129 3.05 -0.35 -0.46
C ALA A 129 2.74 0.97 -1.19
N CYS A 130 2.92 2.11 -0.52
CA CYS A 130 2.78 3.44 -1.12
C CYS A 130 3.84 3.69 -2.20
N GLU A 131 5.10 3.31 -1.96
CA GLU A 131 6.15 3.43 -2.99
C GLU A 131 5.92 2.49 -4.18
N SER A 132 5.36 1.31 -3.94
CA SER A 132 4.89 0.43 -5.02
C SER A 132 3.73 1.08 -5.80
N LEU A 133 2.79 1.73 -5.11
CA LEU A 133 1.68 2.44 -5.75
C LEU A 133 2.17 3.60 -6.62
N LYS A 134 3.05 4.46 -6.10
CA LYS A 134 3.69 5.54 -6.88
C LYS A 134 4.34 4.99 -8.16
N ARG A 135 5.03 3.84 -8.05
CA ARG A 135 5.62 3.18 -9.20
C ARG A 135 4.60 2.60 -10.18
N SER A 136 3.43 2.18 -9.69
CA SER A 136 2.39 1.59 -10.52
C SER A 136 1.55 2.62 -11.28
N VAL A 137 1.56 3.89 -10.88
CA VAL A 137 0.75 4.96 -11.49
C VAL A 137 1.50 5.79 -12.55
N HIS A 138 2.68 5.34 -12.96
CA HIS A 138 3.47 6.04 -13.97
C HIS A 138 2.74 6.19 -15.30
N GLY A 139 2.75 7.42 -15.83
CA GLY A 139 2.09 7.74 -17.09
C GLY A 139 0.58 7.91 -16.99
N LEU A 140 -0.01 7.83 -15.79
CA LEU A 140 -1.36 8.34 -15.53
C LEU A 140 -1.37 9.88 -15.51
N PRO A 141 -2.53 10.55 -15.61
CA PRO A 141 -2.63 12.00 -15.47
C PRO A 141 -2.03 12.52 -14.16
N SER A 142 -1.51 13.76 -14.17
CA SER A 142 -0.79 14.35 -13.03
C SER A 142 -1.63 14.42 -11.75
N ASN A 143 -2.92 14.75 -11.86
CA ASN A 143 -3.85 14.77 -10.72
C ASN A 143 -4.00 13.39 -10.06
N ILE A 144 -3.93 12.31 -10.84
CA ILE A 144 -4.02 10.93 -10.33
C ILE A 144 -2.71 10.53 -9.63
N GLN A 145 -1.58 10.88 -10.22
CA GLN A 145 -0.27 10.67 -9.58
C GLN A 145 -0.16 11.49 -8.28
N GLU A 146 -0.67 12.72 -8.28
CA GLU A 146 -0.69 13.58 -7.10
C GLU A 146 -1.54 12.99 -5.97
N ALA A 147 -2.69 12.38 -6.29
CA ALA A 147 -3.52 11.71 -5.29
C ALA A 147 -2.76 10.60 -4.54
N VAL A 148 -1.94 9.80 -5.23
CA VAL A 148 -1.07 8.80 -4.58
C VAL A 148 0.00 9.47 -3.72
N CYS A 149 0.59 10.56 -4.20
CA CYS A 149 1.55 11.35 -3.42
C CYS A 149 0.92 11.94 -2.15
N GLN A 150 -0.31 12.44 -2.22
CA GLN A 150 -1.08 12.94 -1.09
C GLN A 150 -1.31 11.82 -0.06
N ALA A 151 -1.84 10.67 -0.47
CA ALA A 151 -2.04 9.51 0.41
C ALA A 151 -0.73 9.11 1.11
N THR A 152 0.37 9.07 0.36
CA THR A 152 1.69 8.75 0.91
C THR A 152 2.16 9.78 1.95
N ARG A 153 1.92 11.07 1.72
CA ARG A 153 2.24 12.13 2.70
C ARG A 153 1.41 11.96 3.98
N HIS A 154 0.12 11.65 3.88
CA HIS A 154 -0.72 11.42 5.05
C HIS A 154 -0.25 10.20 5.87
N ILE A 155 0.11 9.10 5.21
CA ILE A 155 0.65 7.90 5.85
C ILE A 155 2.00 8.18 6.53
N HIS A 156 2.89 8.96 5.91
CA HIS A 156 4.13 9.38 6.57
C HIS A 156 3.87 10.23 7.81
N LYS A 157 2.96 11.21 7.72
CA LYS A 157 2.58 12.03 8.87
C LYS A 157 1.99 11.18 10.01
N LEU A 158 1.17 10.18 9.70
CA LEU A 158 0.65 9.20 10.67
C LEU A 158 1.79 8.43 11.36
N HIS A 159 2.72 7.91 10.56
CA HIS A 159 3.89 7.21 11.10
C HIS A 159 4.70 8.11 12.04
N SER A 160 5.00 9.34 11.63
CA SER A 160 5.73 10.30 12.48
C SER A 160 5.01 10.60 13.80
N SER A 161 3.68 10.69 13.79
CA SER A 161 2.89 10.89 15.01
C SER A 161 3.00 9.69 15.97
N PHE A 162 2.81 8.46 15.48
CA PHE A 162 2.84 7.27 16.34
C PHE A 162 4.25 6.82 16.76
N SER A 163 5.26 7.13 15.96
CA SER A 163 6.66 6.80 16.29
C SER A 163 7.20 7.64 17.45
N ARG A 164 6.63 8.84 17.70
CA ARG A 164 7.04 9.72 18.80
C ARG A 164 6.33 9.44 20.13
N ALA A 165 5.12 8.90 20.09
CA ALA A 165 4.33 8.64 21.29
C ALA A 165 4.85 7.39 21.99
N VAL A 166 5.19 7.45 23.28
CA VAL A 166 5.54 6.27 24.10
C VAL A 166 4.34 5.76 24.89
N SER A 167 3.36 6.64 25.10
CA SER A 167 2.12 6.43 25.83
C SER A 167 0.92 7.04 25.06
N PHE A 168 -0.30 6.64 25.39
CA PHE A 168 -1.54 7.27 24.97
C PHE A 168 -1.59 8.71 25.46
N ARG A 169 -0.96 9.07 26.59
CA ARG A 169 -0.91 10.45 27.07
C ARG A 169 -0.27 11.40 26.06
N ASP A 170 0.76 10.93 25.34
CA ASP A 170 1.45 11.71 24.30
C ASP A 170 0.59 11.99 23.06
N LEU A 171 -0.49 11.23 22.86
CA LEU A 171 -1.43 11.40 21.77
C LEU A 171 -2.54 12.37 22.17
N SER A 172 -2.31 13.68 22.05
CA SER A 172 -3.34 14.71 22.32
C SER A 172 -4.64 14.47 21.52
N ARG A 173 -5.76 15.04 21.98
CA ARG A 173 -7.03 15.01 21.23
C ARG A 173 -6.87 15.54 19.80
N THR A 174 -6.10 16.62 19.65
CA THR A 174 -5.76 17.19 18.34
C THR A 174 -4.95 16.22 17.47
N THR A 175 -4.01 15.48 18.04
CA THR A 175 -3.22 14.47 17.32
C THR A 175 -4.07 13.29 16.87
N LEU A 176 -5.01 12.84 17.72
CA LEU A 176 -5.94 11.76 17.40
C LEU A 176 -6.92 12.18 16.29
N ALA A 177 -7.52 13.37 16.41
CA ALA A 177 -8.38 13.94 15.37
C ALA A 177 -7.64 14.08 14.02
N GLN A 178 -6.44 14.69 14.04
CA GLN A 178 -5.60 14.77 12.83
C GLN A 178 -5.23 13.39 12.28
N SER A 179 -5.08 12.38 13.12
CA SER A 179 -4.80 11.01 12.68
C SER A 179 -6.02 10.41 11.98
N GLN A 180 -7.23 10.60 12.51
CA GLN A 180 -8.47 10.22 11.83
C GLN A 180 -8.60 10.88 10.46
N ASP A 181 -8.39 12.20 10.41
CA ASP A 181 -8.47 12.97 9.17
C ASP A 181 -7.46 12.49 8.15
N ARG A 182 -6.20 12.27 8.56
CA ARG A 182 -5.15 11.75 7.66
C ARG A 182 -5.49 10.37 7.10
N VAL A 183 -6.09 9.48 7.90
CA VAL A 183 -6.55 8.17 7.41
C VAL A 183 -7.67 8.34 6.39
N ALA A 184 -8.64 9.21 6.67
CA ALA A 184 -9.75 9.50 5.76
C ALA A 184 -9.27 10.12 4.44
N GLU A 185 -8.38 11.11 4.50
CA GLU A 185 -7.76 11.73 3.31
C GLU A 185 -6.97 10.70 2.50
N ALA A 186 -6.15 9.86 3.15
CA ALA A 186 -5.39 8.83 2.46
C ALA A 186 -6.31 7.83 1.71
N ARG A 187 -7.44 7.44 2.31
CA ARG A 187 -8.45 6.59 1.65
C ARG A 187 -9.06 7.32 0.46
N ARG A 188 -9.52 8.57 0.65
CA ARG A 188 -10.15 9.37 -0.41
C ARG A 188 -9.22 9.59 -1.60
N SER A 189 -7.96 9.96 -1.37
CA SER A 189 -6.99 10.14 -2.45
C SER A 189 -6.72 8.84 -3.21
N LEU A 190 -6.70 7.69 -2.53
CA LEU A 190 -6.56 6.40 -3.21
C LEU A 190 -7.82 6.01 -3.99
N ASP A 191 -9.01 6.35 -3.50
CA ASP A 191 -10.25 6.10 -4.22
C ASP A 191 -10.30 6.85 -5.56
N VAL A 192 -9.78 8.08 -5.63
CA VAL A 192 -9.62 8.84 -6.90
C VAL A 192 -8.79 8.06 -7.93
N LEU A 193 -7.67 7.46 -7.51
CA LEU A 193 -6.85 6.61 -8.38
C LEU A 193 -7.68 5.42 -8.89
N PHE A 194 -8.31 4.69 -7.98
CA PHE A 194 -8.99 3.45 -8.33
C PHE A 194 -10.22 3.67 -9.18
N GLU A 195 -10.96 4.76 -8.94
CA GLU A 195 -12.07 5.17 -9.78
C GLU A 195 -11.59 5.51 -11.19
N TYR A 196 -10.52 6.29 -11.34
CA TYR A 196 -9.99 6.65 -12.65
C TYR A 196 -9.59 5.42 -13.48
N VAL A 197 -8.76 4.53 -12.91
CA VAL A 197 -8.26 3.35 -13.64
C VAL A 197 -9.32 2.28 -13.89
N THR A 198 -10.48 2.35 -13.22
CA THR A 198 -11.60 1.42 -13.46
C THR A 198 -12.46 1.88 -14.63
N HIS A 199 -12.63 3.20 -14.79
CA HIS A 199 -13.50 3.79 -15.83
C HIS A 199 -12.73 4.20 -17.10
N ASN A 200 -11.40 4.14 -17.10
CA ASN A 200 -10.57 4.59 -18.21
C ASN A 200 -9.52 3.55 -18.60
N THR A 201 -9.16 3.51 -19.88
CA THR A 201 -7.98 2.75 -20.38
C THR A 201 -6.87 3.72 -20.81
N PRO A 202 -6.08 4.27 -19.86
CA PRO A 202 -5.08 5.30 -20.14
C PRO A 202 -3.94 4.77 -21.02
N LEU A 203 -3.79 5.32 -22.23
CA LEU A 203 -2.78 4.85 -23.19
C LEU A 203 -1.34 5.14 -22.73
N ASN A 204 -1.12 6.23 -22.00
CA ASN A 204 0.21 6.59 -21.50
C ASN A 204 0.59 5.80 -20.24
N TRP A 205 -0.30 4.99 -19.66
CA TRP A 205 -0.02 4.21 -18.46
C TRP A 205 1.08 3.18 -18.74
N ILE A 206 2.15 3.27 -17.95
CA ILE A 206 3.27 2.33 -17.96
C ILE A 206 2.92 1.16 -17.04
N VAL A 207 2.81 -0.02 -17.63
CA VAL A 207 2.40 -1.26 -16.95
C VAL A 207 3.50 -2.31 -16.99
N GLY A 208 3.55 -3.16 -15.96
CA GLY A 208 4.52 -4.25 -15.85
C GLY A 208 5.02 -4.54 -14.41
N PRO A 209 6.15 -5.25 -14.28
CA PRO A 209 6.91 -5.84 -15.38
C PRO A 209 6.20 -7.07 -16.00
N PHE A 210 6.29 -7.22 -17.32
CA PHE A 210 5.88 -8.42 -18.04
C PHE A 210 7.10 -9.26 -18.41
N ARG A 211 7.02 -10.57 -18.17
CA ARG A 211 8.06 -11.51 -18.61
C ARG A 211 7.87 -11.87 -20.07
N ALA A 212 8.94 -11.79 -20.86
CA ALA A 212 8.93 -12.31 -22.21
C ALA A 212 9.19 -13.83 -22.17
N THR A 213 8.23 -14.62 -22.66
CA THR A 213 8.46 -16.05 -22.93
C THR A 213 8.92 -16.20 -24.37
N ALA A 214 10.15 -16.67 -24.58
CA ALA A 214 10.67 -16.95 -25.91
C ALA A 214 9.96 -18.19 -26.48
N LYS A 215 8.92 -17.99 -27.28
CA LYS A 215 8.32 -19.08 -28.08
C LYS A 215 9.03 -19.09 -29.44
N GLY A 216 10.07 -19.92 -29.56
CA GLY A 216 10.83 -20.05 -30.83
C GLY A 216 12.12 -20.88 -30.82
N ALA A 217 12.46 -21.61 -29.75
CA ALA A 217 13.68 -22.45 -29.72
C ALA A 217 13.39 -23.97 -29.62
N GLN A 218 12.15 -24.39 -29.86
CA GLN A 218 11.71 -25.78 -29.62
C GLN A 218 11.17 -26.49 -30.86
N ASP A 219 11.40 -25.96 -32.06
CA ASP A 219 10.93 -26.54 -33.32
C ASP A 219 12.08 -26.89 -34.30
N SER A 220 13.27 -27.18 -33.78
CA SER A 220 14.44 -27.58 -34.61
C SER A 220 15.16 -28.83 -34.11
N ARG A 221 14.53 -29.63 -33.24
CA ARG A 221 15.04 -30.95 -32.82
C ARG A 221 14.03 -32.06 -33.12
N LYS A 222 13.52 -32.10 -34.34
CA LYS A 222 12.98 -33.32 -34.97
C LYS A 222 13.22 -33.20 -36.47
N HIS A 223 14.45 -33.51 -36.88
CA HIS A 223 14.81 -34.07 -38.19
C HIS A 223 16.34 -34.11 -38.27
N LYS A 224 16.91 -35.16 -37.70
CA LYS A 224 18.04 -35.90 -38.28
C LYS A 224 18.16 -37.24 -37.59
#